data_AF-A0A6G1R9D3-F1
#
_entry.id   AF-A0A6G1R9D3-F1
#
_cell.length_a   1.000
_cell.length_b   1.000
_cell.length_c   1.000
_cell.angle_alpha   90.00
_cell.angle_beta   90.00
_cell.angle_gamma   90.00
#
_symmetry.space_group_name_H-M   'P 1'
#
loop_
_entity.id
_entity.type
_entity.pdbx_description
1 polymer ?
#
loop_
_entity_poly.entity_id
_entity_poly.type
_entity_poly.pdbx_seq_one_letter_code
_entity_poly.pdbx_strand_id
1 'polypeptide(L)'
;LFLCPGSYRCARLAAGTAAAAAAAVLRGKVSNALALVRPPGHHAGPSRAGGFCLFNNVAVAARHAQRLAGGQLRVLILDWDVHHGNGTQEIFEEDPSVLYVSLHRHDG
;
A
#
# COMPACT_ATOMS: atom_id res chain seq x y z
N LEU A 1 -6.92 0.39 -17.08
CA LEU A 1 -7.46 -0.51 -16.03
C LEU A 1 -8.26 -1.61 -16.73
N PHE A 2 -8.18 -2.87 -16.31
CA PHE A 2 -9.04 -3.94 -16.84
C PHE A 2 -9.71 -4.67 -15.66
N LEU A 3 -10.98 -5.03 -15.83
CA LEU A 3 -11.79 -5.65 -14.80
C LEU A 3 -12.41 -6.94 -15.33
N CYS A 4 -12.49 -7.94 -14.48
CA CYS A 4 -13.32 -9.13 -14.65
C CYS A 4 -14.08 -9.40 -13.33
N PRO A 5 -15.06 -10.32 -13.30
CA PRO A 5 -15.82 -10.63 -12.09
C PRO A 5 -14.95 -10.98 -10.87
N GLY A 6 -13.75 -11.52 -11.09
CA GLY A 6 -12.79 -11.85 -10.03
C GLY A 6 -11.95 -10.67 -9.50
N SER A 7 -11.88 -9.55 -10.21
CA SER A 7 -10.94 -8.46 -9.89
C SER A 7 -11.13 -7.88 -8.49
N TYR A 8 -12.37 -7.65 -8.07
CA TYR A 8 -12.67 -7.11 -6.75
C TYR A 8 -12.22 -8.06 -5.62
N ARG A 9 -12.52 -9.36 -5.76
CA ARG A 9 -12.09 -10.39 -4.80
C ARG A 9 -10.57 -10.46 -4.71
N CYS A 10 -9.88 -10.48 -5.85
CA CYS A 10 -8.41 -10.48 -5.89
C CYS A 10 -7.82 -9.23 -5.26
N ALA A 11 -8.35 -8.04 -5.54
CA ALA A 11 -7.88 -6.78 -4.94
C ALA A 11 -8.05 -6.78 -3.41
N ARG A 12 -9.19 -7.28 -2.89
CA ARG A 12 -9.39 -7.44 -1.43
C ARG A 12 -8.37 -8.39 -0.82
N LEU A 13 -8.08 -9.52 -1.47
CA LEU A 13 -7.09 -10.48 -0.99
C LEU A 13 -5.68 -9.89 -1.01
N ALA A 14 -5.33 -9.12 -2.04
CA ALA A 14 -4.03 -8.43 -2.14
C ALA A 14 -3.83 -7.45 -0.97
N ALA A 15 -4.78 -6.55 -0.75
CA ALA A 15 -4.72 -5.58 0.34
C ALA A 15 -4.74 -6.25 1.72
N GLY A 16 -5.57 -7.29 1.89
CA GLY A 16 -5.65 -8.06 3.14
C GLY A 16 -4.37 -8.83 3.45
N THR A 17 -3.70 -9.38 2.44
CA THR A 17 -2.42 -10.09 2.60
C THR A 17 -1.32 -9.13 3.04
N ALA A 18 -1.23 -7.93 2.44
CA ALA A 18 -0.28 -6.89 2.85
C ALA A 18 -0.53 -6.44 4.30
N ALA A 19 -1.79 -6.22 4.68
CA ALA A 19 -2.16 -5.87 6.06
C ALA A 19 -1.82 -6.99 7.07
N ALA A 20 -2.08 -8.25 6.72
CA ALA A 20 -1.76 -9.40 7.55
C ALA A 20 -0.24 -9.57 7.75
N ALA A 21 0.55 -9.37 6.69
CA ALA A 21 2.00 -9.38 6.75
C ALA A 21 2.54 -8.29 7.70
N ALA A 22 2.07 -7.05 7.57
CA ALA A 22 2.43 -5.96 8.47
C ALA A 22 2.04 -6.25 9.93
N ALA A 23 0.84 -6.81 10.16
CA ALA A 23 0.38 -7.20 11.49
C ALA A 23 1.22 -8.32 12.12
N ALA A 24 1.70 -9.28 11.32
CA ALA A 24 2.55 -10.37 11.81
C ALA A 24 3.91 -9.85 12.30
N VAL A 25 4.52 -8.92 11.56
CA VAL A 25 5.77 -8.25 11.95
C VAL A 25 5.54 -7.40 13.20
N LEU A 26 4.52 -6.54 13.21
CA LEU A 26 4.24 -5.64 14.32
C LEU A 26 3.97 -6.38 15.65
N ARG A 27 3.36 -7.57 15.59
CA ARG A 27 3.09 -8.42 16.76
C ARG A 27 4.27 -9.31 17.16
N GLY A 28 5.42 -9.18 16.51
CA GLY A 28 6.63 -9.98 16.80
C GLY A 28 6.50 -11.46 16.45
N LYS A 29 5.55 -11.86 15.59
CA LYS A 29 5.41 -13.25 15.14
C LYS A 29 6.52 -13.66 14.15
N VAL A 30 7.03 -12.69 13.40
CA VAL A 30 8.11 -12.81 12.43
C VAL A 30 8.94 -11.53 12.44
N SER A 31 10.22 -11.60 12.08
CA SER A 31 11.10 -10.41 12.02
C SER A 31 10.87 -9.55 10.78
N ASN A 32 10.42 -10.14 9.67
CA ASN A 32 10.08 -9.46 8.42
C ASN A 32 9.05 -10.30 7.64
N ALA A 33 8.46 -9.73 6.58
CA ALA A 33 7.50 -10.42 5.73
C ALA A 33 7.51 -9.88 4.29
N LEU A 34 7.17 -10.74 3.33
CA LEU A 34 6.97 -10.39 1.92
C LEU A 34 5.56 -10.82 1.50
N ALA A 35 4.79 -9.89 0.91
CA ALA A 35 3.46 -10.16 0.38
C ALA A 35 3.51 -10.21 -1.16
N LEU A 36 3.53 -11.42 -1.73
CA LEU A 36 3.45 -11.63 -3.17
C LEU A 36 1.99 -11.58 -3.64
N VAL A 37 1.56 -10.42 -4.14
CA VAL A 37 0.14 -10.14 -4.41
C VAL A 37 -0.11 -9.57 -5.80
N ARG A 38 -1.34 -9.78 -6.30
CA ARG A 38 -1.90 -9.09 -7.46
C ARG A 38 -3.41 -8.86 -7.28
N PRO A 39 -3.98 -7.76 -7.80
CA PRO A 39 -3.36 -6.65 -8.55
C PRO A 39 -2.40 -5.78 -7.70
N PRO A 40 -1.56 -4.93 -8.34
CA PRO A 40 -0.73 -3.94 -7.63
C PRO A 40 -1.60 -2.89 -6.93
N GLY A 41 -0.97 -1.96 -6.20
CA GLY A 41 -1.70 -1.01 -5.36
C GLY A 41 -1.32 0.48 -5.44
N HIS A 42 -0.07 0.84 -5.68
CA HIS A 42 0.45 2.19 -5.39
C HIS A 42 -0.16 3.34 -6.23
N HIS A 43 -0.85 3.05 -7.33
CA HIS A 43 -1.56 4.05 -8.14
C HIS A 43 -3.02 4.26 -7.73
N ALA A 44 -3.58 3.41 -6.86
CA ALA A 44 -4.93 3.60 -6.36
C ALA A 44 -4.95 4.72 -5.31
N GLY A 45 -5.74 5.77 -5.57
CA GLY A 45 -5.96 6.89 -4.65
C GLY A 45 -7.20 6.69 -3.78
N PRO A 46 -7.60 7.70 -2.98
CA PRO A 46 -8.76 7.61 -2.08
C PRO A 46 -10.09 7.35 -2.79
N SER A 47 -10.25 7.87 -4.01
CA SER A 47 -11.51 7.85 -4.77
C SER A 47 -11.37 7.30 -6.20
N ARG A 48 -10.18 6.83 -6.60
CA ARG A 48 -9.94 6.34 -7.96
C ARG A 48 -8.99 5.15 -8.04
N ALA A 49 -9.27 4.25 -8.97
CA ALA A 49 -8.35 3.21 -9.43
C ALA A 49 -7.46 3.75 -10.56
N GLY A 50 -6.24 3.22 -10.72
CA GLY A 50 -5.28 3.69 -11.73
C GLY A 50 -4.12 2.71 -11.91
N GLY A 51 -3.43 2.72 -13.06
CA GLY A 51 -2.21 1.91 -13.26
C GLY A 51 -2.32 0.44 -12.86
N PHE A 52 -3.40 -0.24 -13.25
CA PHE A 52 -3.75 -1.63 -12.85
C PHE A 52 -4.07 -1.84 -11.36
N CYS A 53 -4.01 -0.80 -10.54
CA CYS A 53 -4.27 -0.82 -9.10
C CYS A 53 -5.74 -0.53 -8.80
N LEU A 54 -6.39 -1.40 -8.03
CA LEU A 54 -7.78 -1.22 -7.58
C LEU A 54 -7.84 -0.71 -6.13
N PHE A 55 -7.03 -1.27 -5.24
CA PHE A 55 -6.88 -0.82 -3.85
C PHE A 55 -5.42 -0.60 -3.55
N ASN A 56 -5.12 0.40 -2.72
CA ASN A 56 -3.75 0.70 -2.35
C ASN A 56 -3.28 -0.24 -1.23
N ASN A 57 -2.69 -1.37 -1.61
CA ASN A 57 -2.24 -2.42 -0.70
C ASN A 57 -1.31 -1.88 0.41
N VAL A 58 -0.36 -1.01 0.03
CA VAL A 58 0.64 -0.46 0.96
C VAL A 58 0.00 0.55 1.90
N ALA A 59 -0.88 1.42 1.41
CA ALA A 59 -1.59 2.36 2.26
C ALA A 59 -2.51 1.65 3.27
N VAL A 60 -3.21 0.59 2.84
CA VAL A 60 -4.03 -0.25 3.74
C VAL A 60 -3.16 -0.90 4.81
N ALA A 61 -1.98 -1.43 4.44
CA ALA A 61 -1.06 -2.04 5.39
C ALA A 61 -0.55 -1.01 6.43
N ALA A 62 -0.13 0.18 5.99
CA ALA A 62 0.33 1.25 6.88
C ALA A 62 -0.76 1.68 7.87
N ARG A 63 -1.97 1.97 7.39
CA ARG A 63 -3.10 2.36 8.24
C ARG A 63 -3.51 1.24 9.19
N HIS A 64 -3.50 -0.01 8.74
CA HIS A 64 -3.81 -1.14 9.60
C HIS A 64 -2.77 -1.30 10.73
N ALA A 65 -1.48 -1.19 10.40
CA ALA A 65 -0.41 -1.24 11.39
C ALA A 65 -0.51 -0.10 12.42
N GLN A 66 -0.77 1.13 11.97
CA GLN A 66 -1.01 2.26 12.88
C GLN A 66 -2.17 2.02 13.83
N ARG A 67 -3.31 1.53 13.33
CA ARG A 67 -4.47 1.19 14.18
C ARG A 67 -4.12 0.12 15.23
N LEU A 68 -3.37 -0.92 14.84
CA LEU A 68 -2.93 -1.95 15.77
C LEU A 68 -1.95 -1.43 16.84
N ALA A 69 -1.18 -0.40 16.51
CA ALA A 69 -0.23 0.25 17.42
C ALA A 69 -0.84 1.43 18.20
N GLY A 70 -2.17 1.58 18.23
CA GLY A 70 -2.84 2.67 18.95
C GLY A 70 -2.62 4.08 18.35
N GLY A 71 -2.25 4.16 17.07
CA GLY A 71 -2.11 5.41 16.31
C GLY A 71 -0.74 6.10 16.40
N GLN A 72 0.17 5.63 17.25
CA GLN A 72 1.47 6.29 17.47
C GLN A 72 2.58 5.86 16.51
N LEU A 73 2.34 4.81 15.71
CA LEU A 73 3.33 4.25 14.80
C LEU A 73 3.63 5.24 13.67
N ARG A 74 4.90 5.67 13.56
CA ARG A 74 5.42 6.35 12.38
C ARG A 74 5.83 5.31 11.34
N VAL A 75 5.44 5.51 10.09
CA VAL A 75 5.66 4.57 8.98
C VAL A 75 6.53 5.22 7.91
N LEU A 76 7.53 4.50 7.41
CA LEU A 76 8.21 4.82 6.16
C LEU A 76 7.65 3.92 5.06
N ILE A 77 7.21 4.51 3.96
CA ILE A 77 6.93 3.82 2.70
C ILE A 77 8.01 4.20 1.70
N LEU A 78 8.86 3.23 1.35
CA LEU A 78 9.82 3.34 0.27
C LEU A 78 9.23 2.65 -0.97
N ASP A 79 8.93 3.45 -1.99
CA ASP A 79 8.45 2.99 -3.28
C ASP A 79 9.57 3.07 -4.32
N TRP A 80 10.13 1.92 -4.64
CA TRP A 80 11.20 1.77 -5.64
C TRP A 80 10.67 1.31 -7.01
N ASP A 81 9.35 1.26 -7.21
CA ASP A 81 8.78 0.92 -8.51
C ASP A 81 9.17 1.98 -9.54
N VAL A 82 9.40 1.57 -10.79
CA VAL A 82 9.80 2.50 -11.85
C VAL A 82 8.74 3.59 -12.10
N HIS A 83 7.49 3.36 -11.72
CA HIS A 83 6.41 4.34 -11.81
C HIS A 83 6.19 5.06 -10.48
N HIS A 84 5.84 6.33 -10.56
CA HIS A 84 5.42 7.10 -9.40
C HIS A 84 4.13 6.53 -8.79
N GLY A 85 4.18 6.12 -7.52
CA GLY A 85 3.02 5.73 -6.73
C GLY A 85 2.14 6.92 -6.34
N ASN A 86 1.57 7.61 -7.32
CA ASN A 86 0.75 8.82 -7.15
C ASN A 86 -0.45 8.64 -6.21
N GLY A 87 -1.04 7.44 -6.18
CA GLY A 87 -2.13 7.14 -5.25
C GLY A 87 -1.64 7.06 -3.80
N THR A 88 -0.47 6.47 -3.58
CA THR A 88 0.16 6.44 -2.24
C THR A 88 0.52 7.84 -1.78
N GLN A 89 1.10 8.68 -2.66
CA GLN A 89 1.40 10.08 -2.33
C GLN A 89 0.14 10.80 -1.87
N GLU A 90 -0.92 10.80 -2.69
CA GLU A 90 -2.16 11.51 -2.40
C GLU A 90 -2.81 11.08 -1.08
N ILE A 91 -2.74 9.79 -0.72
CA ILE A 91 -3.33 9.27 0.53
C ILE A 91 -2.62 9.84 1.78
N PHE A 92 -1.32 10.15 1.68
CA PHE A 92 -0.49 10.55 2.82
C PHE A 92 0.10 11.95 2.68
N GLU A 93 -0.31 12.73 1.68
CA GLU A 93 0.30 14.01 1.31
C GLU A 93 0.36 15.00 2.50
N GLU A 94 -0.70 15.03 3.29
CA GLU A 94 -0.83 15.91 4.47
C GLU A 94 -0.58 15.17 5.80
N ASP A 95 -0.07 13.93 5.77
CA ASP A 95 0.09 13.10 6.97
C ASP A 95 1.55 12.96 7.43
N PRO A 96 1.98 13.69 8.46
CA PRO A 96 3.36 13.62 8.95
C PRO A 96 3.69 12.30 9.67
N SER A 97 2.72 11.45 9.97
CA SER A 97 2.95 10.13 10.57
C SER A 97 3.43 9.09 9.55
N VAL A 98 3.34 9.39 8.24
CA VAL A 98 3.76 8.50 7.16
C VAL A 98 4.71 9.24 6.21
N LEU A 99 5.99 8.90 6.26
CA LEU A 99 6.97 9.39 5.29
C LEU A 99 6.88 8.55 4.01
N TYR A 100 6.56 9.18 2.90
CA TYR A 100 6.55 8.56 1.57
C TYR A 100 7.78 9.01 0.77
N VAL A 101 8.55 8.04 0.28
CA VAL A 101 9.70 8.28 -0.62
C VAL A 101 9.49 7.43 -1.86
N SER A 102 9.56 8.05 -3.03
CA SER A 102 9.42 7.35 -4.31
C SER A 102 10.61 7.65 -5.22
N LEU A 103 11.18 6.59 -5.79
CA LEU A 103 12.17 6.66 -6.85
C LEU A 103 11.50 6.15 -8.11
N HIS A 104 11.33 7.00 -9.12
CA HIS A 104 10.64 6.62 -10.34
C HIS A 104 11.29 7.26 -11.56
N ARG A 105 11.09 6.64 -12.73
CA ARG A 105 11.44 7.24 -14.00
C ARG A 105 10.53 8.44 -14.23
N HIS A 106 11.14 9.59 -14.48
CA HIS A 106 10.45 10.77 -14.98
C HIS A 106 11.20 11.23 -16.23
N ASP A 107 10.51 11.19 -17.36
CA ASP A 107 11.05 11.72 -18.61
C ASP A 107 10.58 13.17 -18.71
N GLY A 108 11.53 14.10 -18.75
CA GLY A 108 11.28 15.53 -18.95
C GLY A 108 10.96 15.88 -20.39
#